data_AF-A0A939XLX4-F1
#
_entry.id   AF-A0A939XLX4-F1
#
_cell.length_a   1.000
_cell.length_b   1.000
_cell.length_c   1.000
_cell.angle_alpha   90.00
_cell.angle_beta   90.00
_cell.angle_gamma   90.00
#
_symmetry.space_group_name_H-M   'P 1'
#
loop_
_entity.id
_entity.type
_entity.pdbx_description
1 polymer ?
#
loop_
_entity_poly.entity_id
_entity_poly.type
_entity_poly.pdbx_seq_one_letter_code
_entity_poly.pdbx_strand_id
1 'polypeptide(L)'
;MNSVKTLPEFASLTDEDIEKALDELDELSEEELSANVHPILAELERLIGAYSERFEALCDENGEVPAEILTFEPEKPIEQAAFDIFSDALHDSLQEEDDQED
;
A
#
# COMPACT_ATOMS: atom_id res chain seq x y z
N MET A 1 -9.59 5.60 16.40
CA MET A 1 -8.88 4.84 15.35
C MET A 1 -8.58 5.78 14.20
N ASN A 2 -7.30 5.98 13.89
CA ASN A 2 -6.92 6.71 12.69
C ASN A 2 -7.14 5.77 11.49
N SER A 3 -8.21 5.98 10.75
CA SER A 3 -8.40 5.32 9.46
C SER A 3 -7.32 5.84 8.51
N VAL A 4 -6.58 4.93 7.86
CA VAL A 4 -5.75 5.30 6.72
C VAL A 4 -6.68 5.91 5.68
N LYS A 5 -6.35 7.10 5.19
CA LYS A 5 -7.16 7.85 4.23
C LYS A 5 -6.26 8.55 3.24
N THR A 6 -6.72 8.60 2.00
CA THR A 6 -6.08 9.37 0.94
C THR A 6 -6.29 10.88 1.13
N LEU A 7 -5.38 11.66 0.57
CA LEU A 7 -5.52 13.11 0.50
C LEU A 7 -6.71 13.49 -0.40
N PRO A 8 -7.39 14.61 -0.10
CA PRO A 8 -8.60 15.02 -0.81
C PRO A 8 -8.37 15.29 -2.31
N GLU A 9 -7.13 15.59 -2.72
CA GLU A 9 -6.75 15.78 -4.12
C GLU A 9 -6.74 14.47 -4.93
N PHE A 10 -6.56 13.32 -4.28
CA PHE A 10 -6.56 12.00 -4.91
C PHE A 10 -7.88 11.23 -4.67
N ALA A 11 -8.75 11.73 -3.81
CA ALA A 11 -10.02 11.09 -3.46
C ALA A 11 -11.03 10.98 -4.62
N SER A 12 -10.77 11.69 -5.74
CA SER A 12 -11.55 11.66 -6.97
C SER A 12 -10.91 10.83 -8.10
N LEU A 13 -9.73 10.24 -7.87
CA LEU A 13 -9.11 9.37 -8.85
C LEU A 13 -9.95 8.12 -9.07
N THR A 14 -9.94 7.63 -10.30
CA THR A 14 -10.49 6.32 -10.66
C THR A 14 -9.39 5.26 -10.70
N ASP A 15 -9.79 3.99 -10.78
CA ASP A 15 -8.88 2.88 -11.00
C ASP A 15 -8.06 3.08 -12.29
N GLU A 16 -8.69 3.56 -13.37
CA GLU A 16 -7.99 3.87 -14.64
C GLU A 16 -6.91 4.95 -14.47
N ASP A 17 -7.13 5.97 -13.63
CA ASP A 17 -6.11 6.99 -13.37
C ASP A 17 -4.89 6.42 -12.63
N ILE A 18 -5.12 5.43 -11.76
CA ILE A 18 -4.07 4.78 -10.97
C ILE A 18 -3.31 3.80 -11.84
N GLU A 19 -4.00 2.94 -12.59
CA GLU A 19 -3.37 2.02 -13.54
C GLU A 19 -2.50 2.78 -14.53
N LYS A 20 -3.04 3.86 -15.09
CA LYS A 20 -2.28 4.71 -16.00
C LYS A 20 -1.05 5.34 -15.34
N ALA A 21 -1.16 5.76 -14.09
CA ALA A 21 -0.01 6.29 -13.35
C ALA A 21 1.06 5.20 -13.13
N LEU A 22 0.66 3.97 -12.83
CA LEU A 22 1.58 2.84 -12.66
C LEU A 22 2.26 2.47 -13.99
N ASP A 23 1.51 2.45 -15.10
CA ASP A 23 2.05 2.23 -16.44
C ASP A 23 3.06 3.32 -16.84
N GLU A 24 2.73 4.59 -16.61
CA GLU A 24 3.64 5.71 -16.88
C GLU A 24 4.94 5.60 -16.06
N LEU A 25 4.89 5.05 -14.85
CA LEU A 25 6.07 4.84 -14.01
C LEU A 25 6.96 3.71 -14.52
N ASP A 26 6.39 2.63 -15.05
CA ASP A 26 7.14 1.52 -15.64
C ASP A 26 7.92 1.94 -16.90
N GLU A 27 7.44 3.00 -17.58
CA GLU A 27 8.13 3.62 -18.71
C GLU A 27 9.27 4.57 -18.29
N LEU A 28 9.31 5.02 -17.02
CA LEU A 28 10.34 5.94 -16.53
C LEU A 28 11.58 5.19 -16.01
N SER A 29 12.77 5.73 -16.31
CA SER A 29 14.01 5.21 -15.73
C SER A 29 14.13 5.54 -14.23
N GLU A 30 14.93 4.78 -13.48
CA GLU A 30 15.20 5.05 -12.05
C GLU A 30 15.70 6.49 -11.79
N GLU A 31 16.48 7.05 -12.73
CA GLU A 31 16.99 8.42 -12.64
C GLU A 31 15.84 9.43 -12.80
N GLU A 32 14.90 9.16 -13.70
CA GLU A 32 13.69 9.97 -13.91
C GLU A 32 12.67 9.81 -12.79
N LEU A 33 12.53 8.62 -12.21
CA LEU A 33 11.71 8.37 -11.01
C LEU A 33 12.26 9.14 -9.81
N SER A 34 13.58 9.16 -9.64
CA SER A 34 14.21 9.93 -8.55
C SER A 34 14.08 11.46 -8.73
N ALA A 35 14.01 11.91 -9.99
CA ALA A 35 13.91 13.33 -10.34
C ALA A 35 12.45 13.83 -10.38
N ASN A 36 11.51 12.95 -10.75
CA ASN A 36 10.08 13.21 -10.82
C ASN A 36 9.35 12.36 -9.80
N VAL A 37 9.08 12.94 -8.65
CA VAL A 37 8.16 12.36 -7.67
C VAL A 37 6.75 12.45 -8.25
N HIS A 38 6.27 11.37 -8.87
CA HIS A 38 4.92 11.31 -9.39
C HIS A 38 3.92 11.44 -8.23
N PRO A 39 2.98 12.39 -8.28
CA PRO A 39 2.13 12.71 -7.13
C PRO A 39 1.27 11.52 -6.68
N ILE A 40 0.80 10.70 -7.61
CA ILE A 40 0.03 9.48 -7.30
C ILE A 40 0.94 8.43 -6.65
N LEU A 41 2.19 8.28 -7.11
CA LEU A 41 3.13 7.34 -6.50
C LEU A 41 3.50 7.75 -5.08
N ALA A 42 3.79 9.04 -4.88
CA ALA A 42 4.11 9.57 -3.57
C ALA A 42 2.95 9.36 -2.58
N GLU A 43 1.71 9.48 -3.05
CA GLU A 43 0.55 9.19 -2.23
C GLU A 43 0.39 7.68 -1.98
N LEU A 44 0.61 6.83 -2.99
CA LEU A 44 0.63 5.37 -2.81
C LEU A 44 1.67 4.95 -1.77
N GLU A 45 2.91 5.42 -1.87
CA GLU A 45 3.98 5.17 -0.91
C GLU A 45 3.59 5.65 0.50
N ARG A 46 2.99 6.85 0.61
CA ARG A 46 2.51 7.37 1.89
C ARG A 46 1.41 6.49 2.48
N LEU A 47 0.49 5.99 1.66
CA LEU A 47 -0.61 5.12 2.08
C LEU A 47 -0.09 3.74 2.51
N ILE A 48 0.80 3.14 1.73
CA ILE A 48 1.48 1.87 2.06
C ILE A 48 2.20 2.02 3.41
N GLY A 49 3.01 3.07 3.58
CA GLY A 49 3.69 3.33 4.84
C GLY A 49 2.72 3.48 6.02
N ALA A 50 1.59 4.18 5.83
CA ALA A 50 0.57 4.32 6.87
C ALA A 50 -0.14 2.99 7.20
N TYR A 51 -0.34 2.10 6.21
CA TYR A 51 -0.84 0.75 6.45
C TYR A 51 0.18 -0.10 7.22
N SER A 52 1.46 -0.04 6.85
CA SER A 52 2.55 -0.72 7.56
C SER A 52 2.69 -0.26 9.00
N GLU A 53 2.74 1.04 9.27
CA GLU A 53 2.81 1.58 10.65
C GLU A 53 1.60 1.14 11.49
N ARG A 54 0.41 1.12 10.89
CA ARG A 54 -0.80 0.65 11.56
C ARG A 54 -0.73 -0.85 11.85
N PHE A 55 -0.22 -1.62 10.91
CA PHE A 55 -0.04 -3.06 11.07
C PHE A 55 0.96 -3.36 12.19
N GLU A 56 2.14 -2.74 12.18
CA GLU A 56 3.15 -2.87 13.24
C GLU A 56 2.55 -2.54 14.62
N ALA A 57 1.84 -1.41 14.74
CA ALA A 57 1.20 -1.04 16.00
C ALA A 57 0.15 -2.04 16.48
N LEU A 58 -0.61 -2.64 15.55
CA LEU A 58 -1.61 -3.65 15.88
C LEU A 58 -0.98 -5.00 16.25
N CYS A 59 0.12 -5.38 15.60
CA CYS A 59 0.92 -6.56 15.94
C CYS A 59 1.58 -6.38 17.31
N ASP A 60 2.10 -5.20 17.62
CA ASP A 60 2.66 -4.88 18.95
C ASP A 60 1.61 -4.94 20.05
N GLU A 61 0.38 -4.50 19.78
CA GLU A 61 -0.72 -4.51 20.76
C GLU A 61 -1.31 -5.92 20.97
N ASN A 62 -1.53 -6.68 19.90
CA ASN A 62 -2.19 -8.00 19.96
C ASN A 62 -1.21 -9.17 20.09
N GLY A 63 0.06 -8.98 19.73
CA GLY A 63 1.07 -10.04 19.65
C GLY A 63 0.90 -10.98 18.45
N GLU A 64 -0.09 -10.72 17.59
CA GLU A 64 -0.39 -11.48 16.38
C GLU A 64 -0.98 -10.57 15.29
N VAL A 65 -0.95 -11.05 14.04
CA VAL A 65 -1.55 -10.35 12.90
C VAL A 65 -3.07 -10.28 13.06
N PRO A 66 -3.65 -9.08 13.19
CA PRO A 66 -5.09 -8.95 13.33
C PRO A 66 -5.78 -9.28 12.00
N ALA A 67 -6.78 -10.16 12.06
CA ALA A 67 -7.63 -10.47 10.90
C ALA A 67 -8.29 -9.20 10.31
N GLU A 68 -8.54 -8.18 11.14
CA GLU A 68 -9.11 -6.90 10.69
C GLU A 68 -8.23 -6.15 9.69
N ILE A 69 -6.90 -6.33 9.72
CA ILE A 69 -6.02 -5.80 8.68
C ILE A 69 -6.28 -6.53 7.37
N LEU A 70 -6.39 -7.86 7.39
CA LEU A 70 -6.55 -8.69 6.20
C LEU A 70 -7.94 -8.57 5.56
N THR A 71 -8.95 -8.17 6.33
CA THR A 71 -10.32 -7.97 5.84
C THR A 71 -10.69 -6.50 5.62
N PHE A 72 -9.73 -5.59 5.73
CA PHE A 72 -9.98 -4.18 5.51
C PHE A 72 -10.21 -3.92 4.02
N GLU A 73 -11.34 -3.30 3.69
CA GLU A 73 -11.68 -2.91 2.31
C GLU A 73 -11.71 -1.38 2.22
N PRO A 74 -10.69 -0.77 1.58
CA PRO A 74 -10.66 0.67 1.38
C PRO A 74 -11.80 1.18 0.49
N GLU A 75 -12.24 2.43 0.72
CA GLU A 75 -13.36 3.00 -0.03
C GLU A 75 -12.93 3.67 -1.33
N LYS A 76 -11.65 4.04 -1.44
CA LYS A 76 -11.10 4.80 -2.57
C LYS A 76 -10.17 3.94 -3.41
N PRO A 77 -10.20 4.08 -4.75
CA PRO A 77 -9.33 3.32 -5.64
C PRO A 77 -7.84 3.38 -5.25
N ILE A 78 -7.33 4.57 -4.89
CA ILE A 78 -5.91 4.72 -4.51
C ILE A 78 -5.59 4.10 -3.16
N GLU A 79 -6.56 4.09 -2.24
CA GLU A 79 -6.41 3.43 -0.95
C GLU A 79 -6.44 1.90 -1.12
N GLN A 80 -7.27 1.40 -2.05
CA GLN A 80 -7.35 -0.01 -2.43
C GLN A 80 -6.04 -0.47 -3.06
N ALA A 81 -5.54 0.23 -4.07
CA ALA A 81 -4.26 -0.11 -4.71
C ALA A 81 -3.10 -0.14 -3.70
N ALA A 82 -3.00 0.86 -2.81
CA ALA A 82 -1.99 0.86 -1.76
C ALA A 82 -2.15 -0.30 -0.77
N PHE A 83 -3.39 -0.61 -0.38
CA PHE A 83 -3.69 -1.72 0.52
C PHE A 83 -3.39 -3.07 -0.11
N ASP A 84 -3.72 -3.26 -1.39
CA ASP A 84 -3.44 -4.49 -2.14
C ASP A 84 -1.94 -4.74 -2.19
N ILE A 85 -1.14 -3.74 -2.58
CA ILE A 85 0.33 -3.82 -2.60
C ILE A 85 0.88 -4.16 -1.21
N PHE A 86 0.40 -3.48 -0.17
CA PHE A 86 0.81 -3.76 1.20
C PHE A 86 0.45 -5.19 1.62
N SER A 87 -0.77 -5.64 1.33
CA SER A 87 -1.27 -6.96 1.72
C SER A 87 -0.54 -8.08 0.99
N ASP A 88 -0.19 -7.87 -0.28
CA ASP A 88 0.58 -8.83 -1.09
C ASP A 88 1.99 -8.98 -0.52
N ALA A 89 2.69 -7.87 -0.26
CA ALA A 89 4.00 -7.87 0.39
C ALA A 89 3.97 -8.52 1.78
N LEU A 90 2.90 -8.28 2.55
CA LEU A 90 2.68 -8.92 3.84
C LEU A 90 2.46 -10.44 3.69
N HIS A 91 1.64 -10.86 2.72
CA HIS A 91 1.39 -12.26 2.44
C HIS A 91 2.67 -13.00 2.01
N ASP A 92 3.48 -12.38 1.16
CA ASP A 92 4.79 -12.90 0.75
C ASP A 92 5.71 -13.07 1.96
N SER A 93 5.77 -12.05 2.84
CA SER A 93 6.59 -12.10 4.05
C SER A 93 6.16 -13.23 5.00
N LEU A 94 4.84 -13.44 5.16
CA LEU A 94 4.30 -14.51 6.00
C LEU A 94 4.50 -15.90 5.39
N GLN A 95 4.46 -16.03 4.06
CA GLN A 95 4.72 -17.30 3.38
C GLN A 95 6.21 -17.69 3.42
N GLU A 96 7.12 -16.72 3.30
CA GLU A 96 8.56 -16.99 3.44
C GLU A 96 8.96 -17.44 4.86
N GLU A 97 8.19 -17.05 5.91
CA GLU A 97 8.42 -17.53 7.28
C GLU A 97 7.94 -18.98 7.51
N ASP A 98 6.94 -19.47 6.77
CA ASP A 98 6.41 -20.85 6.89
C ASP A 98 7.21 -21.86 6.03
N ASP A 99 7.90 -21.42 4.97
CA ASP A 99 8.71 -22.26 4.07
C ASP A 99 10.16 -22.50 4.57
N GLN A 100 10.46 -22.23 5.85
CA GLN A 100 11.65 -22.77 6.54
C GLN A 100 11.36 -24.17 7.12
N GLU A 101 10.95 -25.12 6.27
CA GLU A 101 11.05 -26.56 6.55
C GLU A 101 12.13 -27.18 5.65
N ASP A 102 13.41 -27.09 6.05
CA ASP A 102 14.40 -28.19 6.04
C ASP A 102 15.72 -27.81 6.76
#